data_AF-A0A534X5Q0-F1
#
_entry.id   AF-A0A534X5Q0-F1
#
_cell.length_a   1.000
_cell.length_b   1.000
_cell.length_c   1.000
_cell.angle_alpha   90.00
_cell.angle_beta   90.00
_cell.angle_gamma   90.00
#
_symmetry.space_group_name_H-M   'P 1'
#
loop_
_entity.id
_entity.type
_entity.pdbx_description
1 polymer ?
#
loop_
_entity_poly.entity_id
_entity_poly.type
_entity_poly.pdbx_seq_one_letter_code
_entity_poly.pdbx_strand_id
1 'polypeptide(L)'
;PPPIFGLVQRIGSISDEEMFRTFNMGIGFAVVVAPEGVDQVRSSLSRTGLRIHVLGCATGDPARTIRFAPCSLVGRDGRFRRS
;
A
#
# COMPACT_ATOMS: atom_id res chain seq x y z
N PRO A 1 6.07 1.55 7.18
CA PRO A 1 4.85 2.19 7.74
C PRO A 1 5.26 3.12 8.90
N PRO A 2 4.54 4.23 9.15
CA PRO A 2 4.77 5.08 10.31
C PRO A 2 4.73 4.30 11.64
N PRO A 3 5.55 4.64 12.66
CA PRO A 3 5.67 3.86 13.89
C PRO A 3 4.35 3.68 14.68
N ILE A 4 3.42 4.63 14.54
CA ILE A 4 2.12 4.59 15.23
C ILE A 4 1.32 3.33 14.89
N PHE A 5 1.41 2.81 13.66
CA PHE A 5 0.66 1.62 13.27
C PHE A 5 1.13 0.36 14.00
N GLY A 6 2.43 0.23 14.27
CA GLY A 6 2.95 -0.86 15.09
C GLY A 6 2.48 -0.77 16.55
N LEU A 7 2.34 0.46 17.08
CA LEU A 7 1.79 0.68 18.42
C LEU A 7 0.30 0.31 18.48
N VAL A 8 -0.50 0.80 17.54
CA VAL A 8 -1.94 0.50 17.43
C VAL A 8 -2.16 -1.01 17.29
N GLN A 9 -1.40 -1.65 16.39
CA GLN A 9 -1.48 -3.09 16.17
C GLN A 9 -1.25 -3.88 17.45
N ARG A 10 -0.18 -3.56 18.18
CA ARG A 10 0.19 -4.24 19.42
C ARG A 10 -0.81 -4.02 20.54
N ILE A 11 -1.24 -2.78 20.78
CA ILE A 11 -2.19 -2.46 21.85
C ILE A 11 -3.56 -3.07 21.56
N GLY A 12 -4.02 -3.01 20.31
CA GLY A 12 -5.30 -3.57 19.90
C GLY A 12 -5.29 -5.07 19.64
N SER A 13 -4.12 -5.73 19.72
CA SER A 13 -3.95 -7.14 19.31
C SER A 13 -4.52 -7.43 17.91
N ILE A 14 -4.24 -6.55 16.95
CA ILE A 14 -4.80 -6.57 15.59
C ILE A 14 -3.92 -7.40 14.67
N SER A 15 -4.51 -8.27 13.85
CA SER A 15 -3.76 -9.06 12.87
C SER A 15 -3.25 -8.21 11.71
N ASP A 16 -2.22 -8.67 11.00
CA ASP A 16 -1.70 -7.95 9.82
C ASP A 16 -2.81 -7.75 8.76
N GLU A 17 -3.64 -8.78 8.53
CA GLU A 17 -4.75 -8.73 7.59
C GLU A 17 -5.72 -7.59 7.92
N GLU A 18 -6.05 -7.43 9.20
CA GLU A 18 -6.96 -6.39 9.66
C GLU A 18 -6.30 -5.01 9.63
N MET A 19 -5.01 -4.93 9.96
CA MET A 19 -4.24 -3.68 9.84
C MET A 19 -4.28 -3.12 8.41
N PHE A 20 -4.00 -3.96 7.41
CA PHE A 20 -3.98 -3.54 6.00
C PHE A 20 -5.38 -3.37 5.39
N ARG A 21 -6.42 -3.98 5.97
CA ARG A 21 -7.81 -3.79 5.55
C ARG A 21 -8.38 -2.46 6.03
N THR A 22 -8.05 -2.07 7.26
CA THR A 22 -8.75 -0.99 7.97
C THR A 22 -7.93 0.31 8.02
N PHE A 23 -6.60 0.22 8.04
CA PHE A 23 -5.73 1.38 8.11
C PHE A 23 -4.99 1.60 6.79
N ASN A 24 -4.71 2.87 6.49
CA ASN A 24 -3.97 3.25 5.28
C ASN A 24 -2.47 2.86 5.31
N MET A 25 -1.97 2.43 6.48
CA MET A 25 -0.57 2.04 6.72
C MET A 25 0.48 3.09 6.30
N GLY A 26 0.07 4.37 6.24
CA GLY A 26 0.90 5.51 5.84
C GLY A 26 0.72 5.98 4.39
N ILE A 27 -0.16 5.34 3.60
CA ILE A 27 -0.45 5.73 2.21
C ILE A 27 -1.84 6.34 2.13
N GLY A 28 -1.93 7.67 2.22
CA GLY A 28 -3.21 8.38 2.17
C GLY A 28 -3.80 8.54 0.76
N PHE A 29 -2.96 8.48 -0.27
CA PHE A 29 -3.38 8.63 -1.67
C PHE A 29 -2.47 7.81 -2.58
N ALA A 30 -3.05 7.25 -3.65
CA ALA A 30 -2.32 6.51 -4.66
C ALA A 30 -2.80 6.92 -6.05
N VAL A 31 -1.86 6.99 -7.00
CA VAL A 31 -2.13 7.23 -8.42
C VAL A 31 -1.50 6.11 -9.23
N VAL A 32 -2.14 5.77 -10.35
CA VAL A 32 -1.60 4.82 -11.33
C VAL A 32 -1.20 5.60 -12.57
N VAL A 33 0.04 5.40 -13.01
CA VAL A 33 0.60 6.06 -14.19
C VAL A 33 1.30 5.04 -15.08
N ALA A 34 1.51 5.40 -16.34
CA ALA A 34 2.39 4.65 -17.22
C ALA A 34 3.82 4.59 -16.62
N PRO A 35 4.58 3.49 -16.82
CA PRO A 35 5.92 3.33 -16.25
C PRO A 35 6.85 4.51 -16.57
N GLU A 36 6.74 5.07 -17.77
CA GLU A 36 7.57 6.18 -18.26
C GLU A 36 7.21 7.52 -17.59
N GLY A 37 6.02 7.63 -17.00
CA GLY A 37 5.53 8.83 -16.32
C GLY A 37 5.91 8.94 -14.84
N VAL A 38 6.51 7.90 -14.25
CA VAL A 38 6.82 7.85 -12.81
C VAL A 38 7.73 9.00 -12.39
N ASP A 39 8.82 9.22 -13.11
CA ASP A 39 9.79 10.26 -12.77
C ASP A 39 9.21 11.67 -12.95
N GLN A 40 8.42 11.88 -14.01
CA GLN A 40 7.72 13.14 -14.23
C GLN A 40 6.80 13.48 -13.04
N VAL A 41 6.00 12.53 -12.57
CA VAL A 41 5.12 12.73 -11.40
C VAL A 41 5.92 13.02 -10.14
N ARG A 42 7.02 12.28 -9.90
CA ARG A 42 7.89 12.54 -8.74
C ARG A 42 8.48 13.94 -8.77
N SER A 43 8.95 14.38 -9.93
CA SER A 43 9.50 15.72 -10.12
C SER A 43 8.46 16.81 -9.90
N SER A 44 7.26 16.68 -10.48
CA SER A 44 6.16 17.65 -10.32
C SER A 44 5.73 17.83 -8.87
N LEU A 45 5.81 16.77 -8.07
CA LEU A 45 5.38 16.78 -6.67
C LEU A 45 6.53 17.04 -5.68
N SER A 46 7.79 17.06 -6.12
CA SER A 46 8.98 17.24 -5.26
C SER A 46 8.93 18.50 -4.37
N ARG A 47 8.30 19.58 -4.85
CA ARG A 47 8.21 20.87 -4.14
C ARG A 47 7.04 20.97 -3.14
N THR A 48 6.19 19.95 -3.10
CA THR A 48 5.01 19.94 -2.22
C THR A 48 5.34 19.52 -0.79
N GLY A 49 6.57 19.05 -0.54
CA GLY A 49 6.97 18.44 0.73
C GLY A 49 6.35 17.06 0.98
N LEU A 50 5.57 16.52 0.02
CA LEU A 50 4.97 15.21 0.13
C LEU A 50 6.02 14.11 -0.03
N ARG A 51 5.89 13.05 0.77
CA ARG A 51 6.70 11.83 0.62
C ARG A 51 6.09 10.93 -0.43
N ILE A 52 6.82 10.67 -1.51
CA ILE A 52 6.34 9.87 -2.64
C ILE A 52 7.01 8.49 -2.63
N HIS A 53 6.18 7.45 -2.70
CA HIS A 53 6.60 6.06 -2.74
C HIS A 53 6.15 5.41 -4.05
N VAL A 54 7.03 4.66 -4.70
CA VAL A 54 6.64 3.71 -5.74
C VAL A 54 6.16 2.45 -5.03
N LEU A 55 4.85 2.17 -5.09
CA LEU A 55 4.23 1.08 -4.32
C LEU A 55 4.33 -0.28 -5.04
N GLY A 56 4.35 -0.27 -6.37
CA GLY A 56 4.36 -1.48 -7.19
C GLY A 56 3.85 -1.21 -8.59
N CYS A 57 3.36 -2.27 -9.24
CA CYS A 57 2.77 -2.20 -10.58
C CYS A 57 1.42 -2.91 -10.62
N ALA A 58 0.55 -2.48 -11.54
CA ALA A 58 -0.64 -3.21 -11.92
C ALA A 58 -0.31 -4.13 -13.11
N THR A 59 -0.79 -5.37 -13.07
CA THR A 59 -0.63 -6.34 -14.15
C THR A 59 -1.98 -6.99 -14.46
N GLY A 60 -2.08 -7.69 -15.59
CA GLY A 60 -3.27 -8.45 -15.93
C GLY A 60 -3.48 -9.59 -14.92
N ASP A 61 -4.54 -9.49 -14.12
CA ASP A 61 -4.91 -10.53 -13.16
C ASP A 61 -6.41 -10.84 -13.24
N PRO A 62 -6.80 -12.00 -13.81
CA PRO A 62 -8.20 -12.42 -13.87
C PRO A 62 -8.86 -12.55 -12.48
N ALA A 63 -8.07 -12.85 -11.45
CA ALA A 63 -8.55 -13.01 -10.08
C ALA A 63 -8.65 -11.67 -9.31
N ARG A 64 -8.19 -10.56 -9.91
CA ARG A 64 -8.22 -9.20 -9.35
C ARG A 64 -7.65 -9.14 -7.92
N THR A 65 -6.45 -9.68 -7.76
CA THR A 65 -5.77 -9.77 -6.46
C THR A 65 -4.83 -8.60 -6.21
N ILE A 66 -4.58 -8.34 -4.93
CA ILE A 66 -3.55 -7.41 -4.46
C ILE A 66 -2.51 -8.25 -3.72
N ARG A 67 -1.26 -8.22 -4.15
CA ARG A 67 -0.17 -8.97 -3.49
C ARG A 67 0.73 -8.02 -2.72
N PHE A 68 0.82 -8.22 -1.41
CA PHE A 68 1.73 -7.48 -0.54
C PHE A 68 2.91 -8.36 -0.15
N ALA A 69 4.00 -8.24 -0.93
CA ALA A 69 5.24 -8.96 -0.67
C ALA A 69 5.80 -8.78 0.76
N PRO A 70 5.80 -7.57 1.37
CA PRO A 70 6.43 -7.35 2.68
C PRO A 70 5.82 -8.18 3.83
N CYS A 71 4.55 -8.58 3.72
CA CYS A 71 3.83 -9.29 4.79
C CYS A 71 3.25 -10.63 4.30
N SER A 72 3.62 -11.08 3.10
CA SER A 72 3.07 -12.27 2.45
C SER A 72 1.53 -12.29 2.51
N LEU A 73 0.89 -11.18 2.16
CA LEU A 73 -0.58 -11.10 2.13
C LEU A 73 -1.09 -11.08 0.69
N VAL A 74 -2.22 -11.75 0.46
CA VAL A 74 -3.01 -11.64 -0.76
C VAL A 74 -4.39 -11.09 -0.40
N GLY A 75 -4.75 -10.00 -1.07
CA GLY A 75 -6.04 -9.35 -1.01
C GLY A 75 -6.92 -9.73 -2.18
N ARG A 76 -8.21 -9.96 -1.93
CA ARG A 76 -9.24 -10.12 -2.95
C ARG A 76 -10.60 -9.72 -2.37
N ASP A 77 -11.41 -9.00 -3.13
CA ASP A 77 -12.79 -8.62 -2.75
C ASP A 77 -12.88 -8.00 -1.34
N GLY A 78 -11.92 -7.12 -1.02
CA GLY A 78 -11.84 -6.42 0.27
C GLY A 78 -11.36 -7.26 1.46
N ARG A 79 -10.92 -8.50 1.24
CA ARG A 79 -10.37 -9.37 2.30
C ARG A 79 -8.91 -9.71 2.03
N PHE A 80 -8.12 -9.75 3.09
CA PHE A 80 -6.71 -10.16 3.05
C PHE A 80 -6.50 -11.49 3.76
N ARG A 81 -5.56 -12.29 3.26
CA ARG A 81 -5.13 -13.56 3.85
C ARG A 81 -3.63 -13.71 3.68
N ARG A 82 -2.96 -14.43 4.58
CA ARG A 82 -1.60 -14.89 4.34
C ARG A 82 -1.54 -15.81 3.12
N SER A 83 -0.55 -15.53 2.27
CA SER A 83 -0.16 -16.33 1.12
C SER A 83 0.67 -17.54 1.52
#